data_AF-A0AB33X102-F1
#
_entry.id   AF-A0AB33X102-F1
#
_cell.length_a   1.000
_cell.length_b   1.000
_cell.length_c   1.000
_cell.angle_alpha   90.00
_cell.angle_beta   90.00
_cell.angle_gamma   90.00
#
_symmetry.space_group_name_H-M   'P 1'
#
loop_
_entity.id
_entity.type
_entity.pdbx_description
1 polymer ?
#
loop_
_entity_poly.entity_id
_entity_poly.type
_entity_poly.pdbx_seq_one_letter_code
_entity_poly.pdbx_strand_id
1 'polypeptide(L)'
;MRDEKLSSHEKGVEFDPHYSEIEFLLAQFDSQNDPLNYMEEISSVNWSLIFEHSVQLLAKCFDLRVALWRLRAQLHLEGISAFYASVTQIDSQYAMGGVTLFPQADIDQPAESLHAAALGWLATSQCLHDMRNSRVFADNPMTVNELLNLRTQGQEGRDLHFSEAVKIVSQANALFTGQGLPALQEQLDLGVQALERIEHYANAQARDYRLDCRSVREYLQGLSRLLGGLEQQGLPVIKKYEPKPLPGEDSTVIPDNRPIRSRQEAILLLDQVLDYFQQYEPSHPAPILIRRSQKMIGMDFAAIVEELLPESLTSLTQISGK
;
A
#
# COMPACT_ATOMS: atom_id res chain seq x y z
N MET A 1 33.39 28.77 0.12
CA MET A 1 34.12 27.86 -0.80
C MET A 1 35.14 26.97 -0.06
N ARG A 2 34.79 26.44 1.13
CA ARG A 2 35.63 25.50 1.90
C ARG A 2 34.84 24.37 2.58
N ASP A 3 33.56 24.17 2.25
CA ASP A 3 32.71 23.20 2.97
C ASP A 3 32.45 21.90 2.19
N GLU A 4 32.73 21.85 0.87
CA GLU A 4 32.47 20.67 0.03
C GLU A 4 33.43 19.48 0.25
N LYS A 5 34.40 19.57 1.17
CA LYS A 5 35.38 18.50 1.46
C LYS A 5 35.16 17.75 2.78
N LEU A 6 34.07 18.04 3.50
CA LEU A 6 33.78 17.39 4.79
C LEU A 6 32.93 16.12 4.65
N SER A 7 31.98 16.09 3.69
CA SER A 7 31.11 14.94 3.47
C SER A 7 31.66 14.02 2.36
N SER A 8 31.99 12.78 2.69
CA SER A 8 32.53 11.79 1.73
C SER A 8 32.22 10.37 2.18
N HIS A 9 32.47 9.38 1.30
CA HIS A 9 32.43 7.95 1.64
C HIS A 9 33.36 7.55 2.81
N GLU A 10 34.29 8.43 3.21
CA GLU A 10 35.23 8.18 4.31
C GLU A 10 34.81 8.87 5.63
N LYS A 11 34.00 9.94 5.56
CA LYS A 11 33.68 10.80 6.71
C LYS A 11 32.19 10.89 7.05
N GLY A 12 31.33 10.25 6.25
CA GLY A 12 29.89 10.32 6.43
C GLY A 12 29.31 11.66 5.94
N VAL A 13 28.08 11.95 6.36
CA VAL A 13 27.27 13.08 5.86
C VAL A 13 26.77 14.02 6.95
N GLU A 14 27.15 13.80 8.21
CA GLU A 14 26.65 14.56 9.37
C GLU A 14 27.03 16.04 9.38
N PHE A 15 28.08 16.43 8.64
CA PHE A 15 28.50 17.83 8.47
C PHE A 15 27.87 18.51 7.25
N ASP A 16 27.04 17.80 6.49
CA ASP A 16 26.36 18.35 5.33
C ASP A 16 25.20 19.27 5.78
N PRO A 17 25.03 20.48 5.22
CA PRO A 17 23.91 21.35 5.58
C PRO A 17 22.54 20.66 5.42
N HIS A 18 22.37 19.84 4.38
CA HIS A 18 21.13 19.11 4.15
C HIS A 18 20.82 18.11 5.27
N TYR A 19 21.85 17.55 5.93
CA TYR A 19 21.68 16.63 7.05
C TYR A 19 21.04 17.37 8.24
N SER A 20 21.62 18.50 8.63
CA SER A 20 21.12 19.30 9.77
C SER A 20 19.72 19.86 9.52
N GLU A 21 19.39 20.20 8.26
CA GLU A 21 18.07 20.68 7.88
C GLU A 21 17.00 19.58 8.00
N ILE A 22 17.28 18.36 7.51
CA ILE A 22 16.36 17.23 7.69
C ILE A 22 16.17 16.93 9.18
N GLU A 23 17.26 16.88 9.94
CA GLU A 23 17.22 16.57 11.38
C GLU A 23 16.36 17.59 12.13
N PHE A 24 16.51 18.88 11.82
CA PHE A 24 15.67 19.95 12.38
C PHE A 24 14.19 19.77 12.05
N LEU A 25 13.85 19.52 10.78
CA LEU A 25 12.47 19.35 10.32
C LEU A 25 11.79 18.13 10.97
N LEU A 26 12.52 17.01 11.07
CA LEU A 26 12.00 15.79 11.69
C LEU A 26 11.88 15.93 13.21
N ALA A 27 12.83 16.60 13.88
CA ALA A 27 12.74 16.86 15.32
C ALA A 27 11.52 17.71 15.67
N GLN A 28 11.23 18.75 14.86
CA GLN A 28 10.02 19.56 15.01
C GLN A 28 8.77 18.69 14.89
N PHE A 29 8.68 17.88 13.84
CA PHE A 29 7.56 16.96 13.63
C PHE A 29 7.37 15.95 14.77
N ASP A 30 8.46 15.32 15.22
CA ASP A 30 8.41 14.30 16.26
C ASP A 30 7.97 14.89 17.60
N SER A 31 8.44 16.10 17.92
CA SER A 31 8.00 16.82 19.14
C SER A 31 6.51 17.20 19.13
N GLN A 32 5.92 17.42 17.96
CA GLN A 32 4.49 17.77 17.82
C GLN A 32 3.59 16.54 17.98
N ASN A 33 4.09 15.35 17.64
CA ASN A 33 3.37 14.10 17.80
C ASN A 33 3.49 13.50 19.21
N ASP A 34 4.22 14.15 20.13
CA ASP A 34 4.28 13.74 21.53
C ASP A 34 2.93 14.03 22.22
N PRO A 35 2.21 13.01 22.73
CA PRO A 35 0.92 13.18 23.43
C PRO A 35 0.99 14.08 24.68
N LEU A 36 2.20 14.36 25.18
CA LEU A 36 2.44 15.26 26.30
C LEU A 36 2.61 16.73 25.89
N ASN A 37 2.71 17.01 24.58
CA ASN A 37 2.90 18.35 24.06
C ASN A 37 1.56 18.94 23.59
N TYR A 38 0.95 19.78 24.44
CA TYR A 38 -0.44 20.26 24.25
C TYR A 38 -0.60 21.50 23.38
N MET A 39 0.47 22.10 22.84
CA MET A 39 0.35 23.32 22.02
C MET A 39 1.46 23.45 20.97
N GLU A 40 1.06 23.51 19.69
CA GLU A 40 1.46 24.52 18.69
C GLU A 40 0.65 24.31 17.39
N GLU A 41 0.55 25.34 16.54
CA GLU A 41 0.00 25.23 15.18
C GLU A 41 0.72 24.09 14.44
N ILE A 42 -0.04 23.21 13.76
CA ILE A 42 0.52 22.11 12.98
C ILE A 42 1.37 22.72 11.85
N SER A 43 2.68 22.81 12.06
CA SER A 43 3.59 23.14 10.96
C SER A 43 3.59 21.96 10.00
N SER A 44 3.07 22.17 8.79
CA SER A 44 3.09 21.14 7.76
C SER A 44 4.53 20.84 7.37
N VAL A 45 5.02 19.64 7.72
CA VAL A 45 6.34 19.15 7.31
C VAL A 45 6.40 19.03 5.80
N ASN A 46 7.46 19.58 5.20
CA ASN A 46 7.71 19.43 3.77
C ASN A 46 8.40 18.08 3.48
N TRP A 47 7.60 17.03 3.33
CA TRP A 47 8.10 15.69 3.04
C TRP A 47 8.86 15.59 1.71
N SER A 48 8.47 16.37 0.70
CA SER A 48 9.18 16.42 -0.59
C SER A 48 10.61 16.92 -0.43
N LEU A 49 10.80 17.97 0.38
CA LEU A 49 12.14 18.50 0.68
C LEU A 49 13.01 17.47 1.40
N ILE A 50 12.44 16.77 2.41
CA ILE A 50 13.16 15.71 3.14
C ILE A 50 13.58 14.60 2.18
N PHE A 51 12.69 14.18 1.27
CA PHE A 51 13.00 13.19 0.25
C PHE A 51 14.15 13.64 -0.66
N GLU A 52 14.05 14.84 -1.23
CA GLU A 52 15.07 15.39 -2.14
C GLU A 52 16.44 15.49 -1.47
N HIS A 53 16.50 16.05 -0.26
CA HIS A 53 17.75 16.15 0.50
C HIS A 53 18.30 14.78 0.86
N SER A 54 17.45 13.82 1.24
CA SER A 54 17.90 12.47 1.55
C SER A 54 18.50 11.76 0.34
N VAL A 55 17.94 11.95 -0.86
CA VAL A 55 18.51 11.42 -2.11
C VAL A 55 19.90 12.02 -2.38
N GLN A 56 20.07 13.33 -2.20
CA GLN A 56 21.37 13.99 -2.40
C GLN A 56 22.43 13.50 -1.42
N LEU A 57 22.06 13.28 -0.16
CA LEU A 57 22.95 12.75 0.87
C LEU A 57 23.32 11.28 0.59
N LEU A 58 22.35 10.43 0.25
CA LEU A 58 22.58 9.02 -0.07
C LEU A 58 23.45 8.82 -1.32
N ALA A 59 23.43 9.76 -2.26
CA ALA A 59 24.33 9.76 -3.42
C ALA A 59 25.81 10.00 -3.03
N LYS A 60 26.07 10.68 -1.91
CA LYS A 60 27.43 10.91 -1.38
C LYS A 60 27.92 9.77 -0.50
N CYS A 61 27.02 9.21 0.31
CA CYS A 61 27.34 8.14 1.25
C CYS A 61 26.09 7.40 1.71
N PHE A 62 26.15 6.08 1.84
CA PHE A 62 25.03 5.30 2.37
C PHE A 62 24.99 5.37 3.90
N ASP A 63 24.22 6.33 4.42
CA ASP A 63 23.94 6.49 5.84
C ASP A 63 22.55 5.94 6.18
N LEU A 64 22.47 5.05 7.16
CA LEU A 64 21.24 4.38 7.59
C LEU A 64 20.21 5.35 8.18
N ARG A 65 20.66 6.43 8.84
CA ARG A 65 19.75 7.47 9.37
C ARG A 65 19.06 8.17 8.20
N VAL A 66 19.84 8.54 7.18
CA VAL A 66 19.32 9.20 5.97
C VAL A 66 18.42 8.26 5.17
N ALA A 67 18.78 6.98 5.05
CA ALA A 67 17.92 5.98 4.42
C ALA A 67 16.56 5.89 5.13
N LEU A 68 16.55 6.01 6.46
CA LEU A 68 15.35 6.00 7.28
C LEU A 68 14.53 7.29 7.12
N TRP A 69 15.16 8.45 7.05
CA TRP A 69 14.47 9.72 6.78
C TRP A 69 13.81 9.74 5.40
N ARG A 70 14.49 9.17 4.39
CA ARG A 70 13.91 8.98 3.07
C ARG A 70 12.70 8.04 3.13
N LEU A 71 12.80 6.91 3.85
CA LEU A 71 11.66 6.01 4.06
C LEU A 71 10.46 6.76 4.68
N ARG A 72 10.69 7.55 5.72
CA ARG A 72 9.64 8.36 6.36
C ARG A 72 8.98 9.27 5.33
N ALA A 73 9.76 10.05 4.57
CA ALA A 73 9.22 10.91 3.52
C ALA A 73 8.42 10.13 2.46
N GLN A 74 8.92 8.99 2.00
CA GLN A 74 8.23 8.17 1.00
C GLN A 74 6.95 7.52 1.53
N LEU A 75 6.85 7.17 2.82
CA LEU A 75 5.58 6.71 3.41
C LEU A 75 4.50 7.79 3.33
N HIS A 76 4.86 9.06 3.50
CA HIS A 76 3.95 10.20 3.39
C HIS A 76 3.62 10.59 1.94
N LEU A 77 4.55 10.37 1.00
CA LEU A 77 4.40 10.78 -0.41
C LEU A 77 3.83 9.67 -1.31
N GLU A 78 4.36 8.45 -1.18
CA GLU A 78 4.12 7.33 -2.09
C GLU A 78 3.24 6.24 -1.48
N GLY A 79 3.26 6.11 -0.15
CA GLY A 79 2.48 5.12 0.58
C GLY A 79 3.27 3.88 1.01
N ILE A 80 2.57 2.83 1.41
CA ILE A 80 3.13 1.68 2.13
C ILE A 80 4.20 0.89 1.35
N SER A 81 4.15 0.89 0.01
CA SER A 81 5.15 0.24 -0.85
C SER A 81 6.57 0.77 -0.62
N ALA A 82 6.69 2.04 -0.20
CA ALA A 82 7.95 2.65 0.18
C ALA A 82 8.71 1.87 1.27
N PHE A 83 7.97 1.20 2.17
CA PHE A 83 8.55 0.38 3.21
C PHE A 83 9.35 -0.78 2.62
N TYR A 84 8.72 -1.57 1.74
CA TYR A 84 9.36 -2.70 1.07
C TYR A 84 10.60 -2.26 0.27
N ALA A 85 10.46 -1.21 -0.53
CA ALA A 85 11.58 -0.69 -1.33
C ALA A 85 12.77 -0.26 -0.45
N SER A 86 12.49 0.45 0.64
CA SER A 86 13.54 0.94 1.54
C SER A 86 14.23 -0.18 2.31
N VAL A 87 13.48 -1.11 2.93
CA VAL A 87 14.10 -2.21 3.69
C VAL A 87 14.86 -3.16 2.78
N THR A 88 14.37 -3.42 1.57
CA THR A 88 15.11 -4.24 0.59
C THR A 88 16.41 -3.57 0.18
N GLN A 89 16.42 -2.24 -0.01
CA GLN A 89 17.65 -1.52 -0.28
C GLN A 89 18.64 -1.60 0.89
N ILE A 90 18.20 -1.36 2.13
CA ILE A 90 19.07 -1.44 3.30
C ILE A 90 19.64 -2.85 3.47
N ASP A 91 18.81 -3.89 3.37
CA ASP A 91 19.23 -5.29 3.42
C ASP A 91 20.27 -5.62 2.34
N SER A 92 20.06 -5.15 1.10
CA SER A 92 21.02 -5.35 0.01
C SER A 92 22.38 -4.70 0.28
N GLN A 93 22.40 -3.54 0.94
CA GLN A 93 23.65 -2.84 1.27
C GLN A 93 24.45 -3.56 2.36
N TYR A 94 23.78 -4.16 3.35
CA TYR A 94 24.43 -5.07 4.28
C TYR A 94 24.97 -6.33 3.57
N ALA A 95 24.18 -6.92 2.67
CA ALA A 95 24.51 -8.18 2.01
C ALA A 95 25.64 -8.07 0.98
N MET A 96 25.77 -6.94 0.28
CA MET A 96 26.79 -6.74 -0.77
C MET A 96 28.22 -6.96 -0.26
N GLY A 97 28.51 -6.62 1.00
CA GLY A 97 29.84 -6.73 1.61
C GLY A 97 30.87 -5.76 0.99
N GLY A 98 31.61 -5.04 1.81
CA GLY A 98 32.67 -4.13 1.34
C GLY A 98 32.24 -2.69 1.06
N VAL A 99 30.98 -2.34 1.33
CA VAL A 99 30.53 -0.94 1.42
C VAL A 99 30.55 -0.51 2.89
N THR A 100 31.15 0.64 3.18
CA THR A 100 31.09 1.24 4.52
C THR A 100 29.71 1.84 4.74
N LEU A 101 28.99 1.31 5.73
CA LEU A 101 27.66 1.78 6.12
C LEU A 101 27.74 2.76 7.27
N PHE A 102 27.14 3.94 7.14
CA PHE A 102 27.15 4.96 8.19
C PHE A 102 25.86 4.91 9.03
N PRO A 103 25.87 5.37 10.29
CA PRO A 103 27.01 5.94 11.02
C PRO A 103 28.06 4.90 11.43
N GLN A 104 29.29 5.37 11.64
CA GLN A 104 30.42 4.58 12.16
C GLN A 104 30.81 5.13 13.55
N ALA A 105 31.26 4.26 14.43
CA ALA A 105 31.87 4.70 15.69
C ALA A 105 33.21 5.39 15.43
N ASP A 106 33.64 6.26 16.37
CA ASP A 106 34.96 6.87 16.31
C ASP A 106 36.06 5.80 16.26
N ILE A 107 37.14 6.07 15.53
CA ILE A 107 38.29 5.16 15.36
C ILE A 107 38.90 4.73 16.71
N ASP A 108 38.77 5.57 17.74
CA ASP A 108 39.31 5.34 19.08
C ASP A 108 38.37 4.53 20.00
N GLN A 109 37.14 4.27 19.58
CA GLN A 109 36.20 3.42 20.30
C GLN A 109 36.25 1.99 19.73
N PRO A 110 36.08 0.93 20.55
CA PRO A 110 36.00 -0.45 20.03
C PRO A 110 34.91 -0.55 18.95
N ALA A 111 34.98 -1.57 18.10
CA ALA A 111 34.07 -1.86 16.98
C ALA A 111 32.60 -2.10 17.39
N GLU A 112 31.98 -1.13 18.04
CA GLU A 112 30.57 -1.06 18.36
C GLU A 112 29.85 -0.46 17.15
N SER A 113 28.78 -1.12 16.74
CA SER A 113 27.94 -0.62 15.67
C SER A 113 26.88 0.33 16.21
N LEU A 114 26.85 1.54 15.63
CA LEU A 114 25.80 2.53 15.86
C LEU A 114 24.53 2.25 15.03
N HIS A 115 24.52 1.20 14.21
CA HIS A 115 23.46 0.93 13.24
C HIS A 115 22.13 0.59 13.90
N ALA A 116 22.13 -0.15 15.01
CA ALA A 116 20.90 -0.46 15.75
C ALA A 116 20.20 0.82 16.22
N ALA A 117 20.94 1.76 16.80
CA ALA A 117 20.42 3.05 17.24
C ALA A 117 19.97 3.92 16.04
N ALA A 118 20.77 3.95 14.97
CA ALA A 118 20.45 4.69 13.74
C ALA A 118 19.12 4.24 13.10
N LEU A 119 18.78 2.96 13.20
CA LEU A 119 17.55 2.37 12.70
C LEU A 119 16.42 2.33 13.74
N GLY A 120 16.64 2.90 14.93
CA GLY A 120 15.77 2.76 16.09
C GLY A 120 14.31 3.20 15.87
N TRP A 121 14.06 4.14 14.94
CA TRP A 121 12.68 4.53 14.60
C TRP A 121 11.82 3.35 14.12
N LEU A 122 12.41 2.34 13.45
CA LEU A 122 11.70 1.11 13.05
C LEU A 122 11.16 0.29 14.23
N ALA A 123 11.64 0.54 15.45
CA ALA A 123 11.16 -0.10 16.67
C ALA A 123 10.11 0.73 17.44
N THR A 124 9.71 1.89 16.92
CA THR A 124 8.82 2.83 17.61
C THR A 124 7.35 2.66 17.23
N SER A 125 6.46 3.12 18.12
CA SER A 125 5.03 3.25 17.79
C SER A 125 4.77 4.27 16.69
N GLN A 126 5.63 5.28 16.53
CA GLN A 126 5.51 6.26 15.46
C GLN A 126 5.69 5.61 14.09
N CYS A 127 6.62 4.67 13.93
CA CYS A 127 6.76 3.90 12.69
C CYS A 127 5.46 3.16 12.34
N LEU A 128 4.85 2.48 13.31
CA LEU A 128 3.56 1.83 13.11
C LEU A 128 2.44 2.81 12.78
N HIS A 129 2.43 3.98 13.41
CA HIS A 129 1.47 5.04 13.14
C HIS A 129 1.60 5.54 11.70
N ASP A 130 2.81 5.87 11.26
CA ASP A 130 3.10 6.37 9.91
C ASP A 130 2.76 5.30 8.86
N MET A 131 3.06 4.02 9.12
CA MET A 131 2.67 2.92 8.23
C MET A 131 1.15 2.76 8.13
N ARG A 132 0.43 2.81 9.25
CA ARG A 132 -1.04 2.69 9.27
C ARG A 132 -1.72 3.83 8.52
N ASN A 133 -1.19 5.04 8.65
CA ASN A 133 -1.74 6.25 8.04
C ASN A 133 -1.14 6.57 6.66
N SER A 134 -0.17 5.79 6.21
CA SER A 134 0.31 5.86 4.82
C SER A 134 -0.78 5.42 3.85
N ARG A 135 -0.74 5.97 2.63
CA ARG A 135 -1.63 5.57 1.54
C ARG A 135 -1.31 4.14 1.10
N VAL A 136 -2.30 3.44 0.52
CA VAL A 136 -2.05 2.14 -0.12
C VAL A 136 -1.11 2.32 -1.33
N PHE A 137 -1.31 3.39 -2.11
CA PHE A 137 -0.44 3.83 -3.20
C PHE A 137 -0.64 5.33 -3.46
N ALA A 138 0.33 5.98 -4.11
CA ALA A 138 0.42 7.44 -4.22
C ALA A 138 -0.86 8.15 -4.68
N ASP A 139 -1.51 7.63 -5.73
CA ASP A 139 -2.67 8.26 -6.38
C ASP A 139 -4.02 7.98 -5.69
N ASN A 140 -4.02 7.25 -4.57
CA ASN A 140 -5.23 6.92 -3.82
C ASN A 140 -5.17 7.48 -2.40
N PRO A 141 -6.13 8.30 -1.96
CA PRO A 141 -6.10 8.91 -0.64
C PRO A 141 -6.32 7.92 0.51
N MET A 142 -6.84 6.71 0.22
CA MET A 142 -7.15 5.73 1.25
C MET A 142 -5.90 5.22 1.94
N THR A 143 -5.94 5.27 3.26
CA THR A 143 -4.87 4.80 4.13
C THR A 143 -4.94 3.28 4.34
N VAL A 144 -3.82 2.69 4.76
CA VAL A 144 -3.80 1.26 5.13
C VAL A 144 -4.78 0.97 6.27
N ASN A 145 -4.90 1.85 7.26
CA ASN A 145 -5.82 1.68 8.38
C ASN A 145 -7.29 1.73 7.95
N GLU A 146 -7.66 2.63 7.03
CA GLU A 146 -9.01 2.68 6.46
C GLU A 146 -9.32 1.42 5.66
N LEU A 147 -8.39 0.95 4.82
CA LEU A 147 -8.52 -0.32 4.09
C LEU A 147 -8.80 -1.49 5.04
N LEU A 148 -8.12 -1.52 6.19
CA LEU A 148 -8.33 -2.54 7.23
C LEU A 148 -9.72 -2.41 7.87
N ASN A 149 -10.17 -1.19 8.15
CA ASN A 149 -11.46 -0.93 8.80
C ASN A 149 -12.67 -1.26 7.90
N LEU A 150 -12.52 -1.16 6.58
CA LEU A 150 -13.55 -1.61 5.61
C LEU A 150 -13.94 -3.08 5.81
N ARG A 151 -13.07 -3.89 6.45
CA ARG A 151 -13.35 -5.30 6.74
C ARG A 151 -14.04 -5.54 8.09
N THR A 152 -13.83 -4.67 9.07
CA THR A 152 -14.10 -4.97 10.50
C THR A 152 -15.49 -4.55 10.95
N GLN A 153 -16.13 -3.58 10.29
CA GLN A 153 -17.48 -3.12 10.65
C GLN A 153 -18.54 -4.02 10.01
N GLY A 154 -18.95 -5.06 10.74
CA GLY A 154 -20.09 -5.88 10.39
C GLY A 154 -21.35 -5.35 11.04
N GLN A 155 -22.23 -4.71 10.28
CA GLN A 155 -23.70 -4.93 10.19
C GLN A 155 -24.21 -3.97 9.09
N GLU A 156 -24.81 -4.54 8.03
CA GLU A 156 -25.34 -3.87 6.82
C GLU A 156 -24.29 -3.28 5.83
N GLY A 157 -24.25 -3.76 4.57
CA GLY A 157 -23.39 -3.21 3.50
C GLY A 157 -22.16 -4.01 3.05
N ARG A 158 -21.97 -5.26 3.53
CA ARG A 158 -20.77 -6.10 3.31
C ARG A 158 -20.26 -6.20 1.86
N ASP A 159 -21.14 -6.30 0.86
CA ASP A 159 -20.72 -6.56 -0.52
C ASP A 159 -20.10 -5.32 -1.18
N LEU A 160 -20.54 -4.12 -0.81
CA LEU A 160 -20.03 -2.86 -1.36
C LEU A 160 -18.65 -2.50 -0.77
N HIS A 161 -18.43 -2.66 0.53
CA HIS A 161 -17.15 -2.34 1.17
C HIS A 161 -16.04 -3.35 0.86
N PHE A 162 -16.37 -4.64 0.74
CA PHE A 162 -15.39 -5.66 0.37
C PHE A 162 -14.93 -5.51 -1.10
N SER A 163 -15.87 -5.27 -2.03
CA SER A 163 -15.54 -5.07 -3.44
C SER A 163 -14.70 -3.82 -3.68
N GLU A 164 -14.90 -2.76 -2.89
CA GLU A 164 -14.06 -1.57 -2.89
C GLU A 164 -12.63 -1.87 -2.42
N ALA A 165 -12.47 -2.60 -1.31
CA ALA A 165 -11.16 -3.02 -0.81
C ALA A 165 -10.42 -3.90 -1.84
N VAL A 166 -11.09 -4.88 -2.44
CA VAL A 166 -10.53 -5.74 -3.50
C VAL A 166 -10.13 -4.91 -4.72
N LYS A 167 -10.96 -3.95 -5.14
CA LYS A 167 -10.67 -3.06 -6.27
C LYS A 167 -9.41 -2.24 -6.01
N ILE A 168 -9.27 -1.66 -4.82
CA ILE A 168 -8.13 -0.81 -4.48
C ILE A 168 -6.85 -1.65 -4.40
N VAL A 169 -6.89 -2.83 -3.78
CA VAL A 169 -5.74 -3.75 -3.77
C VAL A 169 -5.37 -4.19 -5.18
N SER A 170 -6.35 -4.49 -6.04
CA SER A 170 -6.10 -4.85 -7.45
C SER A 170 -5.46 -3.71 -8.24
N GLN A 171 -5.92 -2.47 -8.04
CA GLN A 171 -5.32 -1.28 -8.65
C GLN A 171 -3.88 -1.06 -8.18
N ALA A 172 -3.63 -1.21 -6.88
CA ALA A 172 -2.29 -1.12 -6.31
C ALA A 172 -1.36 -2.18 -6.93
N ASN A 173 -1.81 -3.45 -6.99
CA ASN A 173 -1.05 -4.54 -7.58
C ASN A 173 -0.73 -4.30 -9.08
N ALA A 174 -1.70 -3.80 -9.85
CA ALA A 174 -1.49 -3.45 -11.25
C ALA A 174 -0.46 -2.31 -11.42
N LEU A 175 -0.54 -1.28 -10.58
CA LEU A 175 0.43 -0.18 -10.54
C LEU A 175 1.85 -0.71 -10.24
N PHE A 176 1.99 -1.48 -9.17
CA PHE A 176 3.29 -2.02 -8.74
C PHE A 176 3.90 -2.95 -9.80
N THR A 177 3.09 -3.83 -10.38
CA THR A 177 3.54 -4.69 -11.49
C THR A 177 4.01 -3.87 -12.68
N GLY A 178 3.31 -2.79 -13.02
CA GLY A 178 3.72 -1.85 -14.08
C GLY A 178 5.04 -1.14 -13.80
N GLN A 179 5.43 -1.02 -12.53
CA GLN A 179 6.71 -0.46 -12.08
C GLN A 179 7.81 -1.54 -11.89
N GLY A 180 7.52 -2.81 -12.17
CA GLY A 180 8.43 -3.93 -11.93
C GLY A 180 8.55 -4.34 -10.46
N LEU A 181 7.61 -3.93 -9.61
CA LEU A 181 7.53 -4.32 -8.21
C LEU A 181 6.57 -5.52 -8.04
N PRO A 182 6.79 -6.37 -7.02
CA PRO A 182 5.85 -7.44 -6.67
C PRO A 182 4.46 -6.92 -6.30
N ALA A 183 3.46 -7.81 -6.23
CA ALA A 183 2.16 -7.47 -5.66
C ALA A 183 2.29 -7.06 -4.19
N LEU A 184 1.35 -6.25 -3.68
CA LEU A 184 1.44 -5.67 -2.34
C LEU A 184 1.64 -6.73 -1.26
N GLN A 185 0.87 -7.83 -1.29
CA GLN A 185 1.03 -8.91 -0.30
C GLN A 185 2.45 -9.50 -0.30
N GLU A 186 3.01 -9.78 -1.47
CA GLU A 186 4.38 -10.29 -1.62
C GLU A 186 5.41 -9.28 -1.13
N GLN A 187 5.22 -7.99 -1.40
CA GLN A 187 6.06 -6.93 -0.84
C GLN A 187 6.06 -6.93 0.70
N LEU A 188 4.91 -7.17 1.35
CA LEU A 188 4.85 -7.26 2.82
C LEU A 188 5.63 -8.47 3.33
N ASP A 189 5.46 -9.63 2.71
CA ASP A 189 6.14 -10.87 3.11
C ASP A 189 7.66 -10.78 2.91
N LEU A 190 8.11 -10.24 1.78
CA LEU A 190 9.53 -9.98 1.51
C LEU A 190 10.09 -8.88 2.43
N GLY A 191 9.30 -7.85 2.70
CA GLY A 191 9.66 -6.76 3.61
C GLY A 191 9.90 -7.25 5.05
N VAL A 192 9.07 -8.17 5.53
CA VAL A 192 9.26 -8.83 6.85
C VAL A 192 10.60 -9.58 6.88
N GLN A 193 10.90 -10.36 5.85
CA GLN A 193 12.14 -11.13 5.78
C GLN A 193 13.39 -10.22 5.70
N ALA A 194 13.32 -9.14 4.93
CA ALA A 194 14.38 -8.14 4.87
C ALA A 194 14.58 -7.46 6.22
N LEU A 195 13.50 -7.13 6.93
CA LEU A 195 13.56 -6.51 8.25
C LEU A 195 14.19 -7.43 9.31
N GLU A 196 13.95 -8.74 9.25
CA GLU A 196 14.62 -9.73 10.11
C GLU A 196 16.13 -9.76 9.88
N ARG A 197 16.58 -9.71 8.61
CA ARG A 197 18.00 -9.65 8.27
C ARG A 197 18.64 -8.34 8.72
N ILE A 198 17.98 -7.20 8.49
CA ILE A 198 18.44 -5.89 8.97
C ILE A 198 18.61 -5.89 10.48
N GLU A 199 17.61 -6.40 11.22
CA GLU A 199 17.70 -6.50 12.68
C GLU A 199 18.88 -7.38 13.11
N HIS A 200 19.12 -8.50 12.41
CA HIS A 200 20.26 -9.36 12.67
C HIS A 200 21.59 -8.61 12.45
N TYR A 201 21.76 -7.93 11.30
CA TYR A 201 22.99 -7.19 10.99
C TYR A 201 23.23 -6.04 11.96
N ALA A 202 22.22 -5.20 12.20
CA ALA A 202 22.33 -4.03 13.04
C ALA A 202 22.66 -4.41 14.50
N ASN A 203 22.17 -5.55 14.97
CA ASN A 203 22.40 -6.04 16.34
C ASN A 203 23.64 -6.90 16.51
N ALA A 204 24.38 -7.24 15.45
CA ALA A 204 25.52 -8.15 15.52
C ALA A 204 26.68 -7.59 16.38
N GLN A 205 26.85 -6.26 16.38
CA GLN A 205 27.91 -5.55 17.12
C GLN A 205 27.36 -4.43 18.03
N ALA A 206 26.05 -4.44 18.32
CA ALA A 206 25.45 -3.43 19.19
C ALA A 206 25.58 -3.83 20.67
N ARG A 207 25.94 -2.88 21.55
CA ARG A 207 26.07 -3.13 23.01
C ARG A 207 24.95 -2.51 23.81
N ASP A 208 24.77 -1.19 23.69
CA ASP A 208 23.89 -0.43 24.59
C ASP A 208 22.42 -0.43 24.12
N TYR A 209 22.20 -0.50 22.82
CA TYR A 209 20.87 -0.50 22.22
C TYR A 209 20.72 -1.67 21.26
N ARG A 210 19.58 -2.38 21.34
CA ARG A 210 19.22 -3.41 20.37
C ARG A 210 17.96 -3.00 19.63
N LEU A 211 18.02 -3.06 18.32
CA LEU A 211 16.87 -2.85 17.46
C LEU A 211 15.90 -4.03 17.65
N ASP A 212 14.63 -3.73 17.96
CA ASP A 212 13.56 -4.73 18.06
C ASP A 212 12.38 -4.29 17.19
N CYS A 213 12.32 -4.84 15.98
CA CYS A 213 11.28 -4.52 15.00
C CYS A 213 10.10 -5.49 15.06
N ARG A 214 9.94 -6.26 16.15
CA ARG A 214 8.88 -7.27 16.29
C ARG A 214 7.47 -6.71 16.06
N SER A 215 7.15 -5.55 16.66
CA SER A 215 5.83 -4.94 16.50
C SER A 215 5.52 -4.58 15.05
N VAL A 216 6.53 -4.10 14.31
CA VAL A 216 6.40 -3.83 12.86
C VAL A 216 6.23 -5.12 12.08
N ARG A 217 7.02 -6.16 12.37
CA ARG A 217 6.87 -7.48 11.71
C ARG A 217 5.48 -8.07 11.94
N GLU A 218 5.00 -8.08 13.17
CA GLU A 218 3.68 -8.61 13.51
C GLU A 218 2.55 -7.85 12.79
N TYR A 219 2.68 -6.52 12.70
CA TYR A 219 1.75 -5.70 11.94
C TYR A 219 1.76 -6.05 10.45
N LEU A 220 2.93 -6.14 9.82
CA LEU A 220 3.09 -6.48 8.41
C LEU A 220 2.57 -7.90 8.09
N GLN A 221 2.90 -8.88 8.92
CA GLN A 221 2.39 -10.26 8.82
C GLN A 221 0.87 -10.31 9.02
N GLY A 222 0.33 -9.47 9.90
CA GLY A 222 -1.12 -9.28 10.05
C GLY A 222 -1.74 -8.77 8.75
N LEU A 223 -1.22 -7.67 8.22
CA LEU A 223 -1.69 -7.06 6.98
C LEU A 223 -1.60 -8.04 5.79
N SER A 224 -0.47 -8.74 5.63
CA SER A 224 -0.28 -9.76 4.58
C SER A 224 -1.36 -10.86 4.64
N ARG A 225 -1.62 -11.43 5.82
CA ARG A 225 -2.69 -12.43 6.01
C ARG A 225 -4.07 -11.88 5.67
N LEU A 226 -4.33 -10.61 5.97
CA LEU A 226 -5.61 -9.98 5.67
C LEU A 226 -5.78 -9.79 4.16
N LEU A 227 -4.73 -9.34 3.44
CA LEU A 227 -4.72 -9.19 1.98
C LEU A 227 -4.85 -10.53 1.26
N GLY A 228 -4.15 -11.58 1.71
CA GLY A 228 -4.29 -12.91 1.13
C GLY A 228 -5.72 -13.48 1.27
N GLY A 229 -6.44 -13.07 2.33
CA GLY A 229 -7.86 -13.38 2.46
C GLY A 229 -8.74 -12.68 1.43
N LEU A 230 -8.37 -11.48 0.97
CA LEU A 230 -9.11 -10.75 -0.07
C LEU A 230 -8.96 -11.43 -1.43
N GLU A 231 -7.76 -11.88 -1.78
CA GLU A 231 -7.55 -12.61 -3.05
C GLU A 231 -8.30 -13.95 -3.06
N GLN A 232 -8.28 -14.69 -1.95
CA GLN A 232 -8.97 -15.98 -1.85
C GLN A 232 -10.50 -15.86 -1.82
N GLN A 233 -11.06 -14.72 -1.38
CA GLN A 233 -12.51 -14.48 -1.32
C GLN A 233 -13.04 -13.66 -2.50
N GLY A 234 -12.19 -12.86 -3.17
CA GLY A 234 -12.51 -12.04 -4.33
C GLY A 234 -12.44 -12.78 -5.66
N LEU A 235 -11.82 -13.95 -5.71
CA LEU A 235 -11.95 -14.90 -6.80
C LEU A 235 -13.11 -15.87 -6.49
N PRO A 236 -14.25 -15.84 -7.22
CA PRO A 236 -14.85 -17.13 -7.50
C PRO A 236 -13.74 -17.94 -8.15
N VAL A 237 -13.47 -19.13 -7.63
CA VAL A 237 -12.54 -20.08 -8.27
C VAL A 237 -13.04 -20.28 -9.69
N ILE A 238 -12.53 -19.50 -10.64
CA ILE A 238 -12.50 -19.89 -12.03
C ILE A 238 -11.51 -21.05 -11.99
N LYS A 239 -12.04 -22.26 -11.73
CA LYS A 239 -11.37 -23.49 -12.15
C LYS A 239 -10.93 -23.16 -13.56
N LYS A 240 -9.61 -23.22 -13.83
CA LYS A 240 -9.11 -23.23 -15.21
C LYS A 240 -10.03 -24.15 -15.97
N TYR A 241 -10.92 -23.57 -16.76
CA TYR A 241 -11.76 -24.32 -17.65
C TYR A 241 -10.76 -24.71 -18.72
N GLU A 242 -10.16 -25.89 -18.59
CA GLU A 242 -9.62 -26.56 -19.76
C GLU A 242 -10.80 -26.64 -20.72
N PRO A 243 -10.78 -25.90 -21.84
CA PRO A 243 -11.88 -25.95 -22.78
C PRO A 243 -11.97 -27.40 -23.24
N LYS A 244 -13.01 -28.09 -22.78
CA LYS A 244 -13.38 -29.37 -23.36
C LYS A 244 -13.73 -29.03 -24.81
N PRO A 245 -13.03 -29.60 -25.81
CA PRO A 245 -13.31 -29.27 -27.19
C PRO A 245 -14.77 -29.61 -27.47
N LEU A 246 -15.56 -28.59 -27.81
CA LEU A 246 -16.89 -28.81 -28.36
C LEU A 246 -16.70 -29.46 -29.74
N PRO A 247 -17.42 -30.55 -30.05
CA PRO A 247 -17.36 -31.13 -31.38
C PRO A 247 -18.03 -30.16 -32.35
N GLY A 248 -17.23 -29.49 -33.20
CA GLY A 248 -17.74 -28.77 -34.37
C GLY A 248 -17.34 -27.30 -34.55
N GLU A 249 -16.32 -26.79 -33.86
CA GLU A 249 -15.85 -25.41 -34.11
C GLU A 249 -14.76 -25.35 -35.17
N ASP A 250 -15.19 -25.37 -36.43
CA ASP A 250 -14.44 -24.77 -37.54
C ASP A 250 -15.05 -23.39 -37.80
N SER A 251 -14.78 -22.45 -36.91
CA SER A 251 -15.06 -21.03 -37.09
C SER A 251 -14.22 -20.24 -36.09
N THR A 252 -13.06 -19.77 -36.55
CA THR A 252 -12.33 -18.68 -35.91
C THR A 252 -13.18 -17.41 -35.94
N VAL A 253 -14.07 -17.24 -34.97
CA VAL A 253 -14.72 -15.94 -34.72
C VAL A 253 -13.78 -15.14 -33.83
N ILE A 254 -12.98 -14.29 -34.46
CA ILE A 254 -12.31 -13.17 -33.78
C ILE A 254 -13.43 -12.36 -33.12
N PRO A 255 -13.38 -12.04 -31.81
CA PRO A 255 -14.38 -11.18 -31.21
C PRO A 255 -14.30 -9.83 -31.91
N ASP A 256 -15.37 -9.46 -32.61
CA ASP A 256 -15.50 -8.14 -33.20
C ASP A 256 -15.49 -7.14 -32.03
N ASN A 257 -14.36 -6.45 -31.81
CA ASN A 257 -14.15 -5.50 -30.71
C ASN A 257 -14.89 -4.18 -30.99
N ARG A 258 -16.13 -4.30 -31.45
CA ARG A 258 -16.97 -3.18 -31.86
C ARG A 258 -17.47 -2.48 -30.60
N PRO A 259 -17.22 -1.17 -30.45
CA PRO A 259 -17.74 -0.43 -29.31
C PRO A 259 -19.27 -0.42 -29.34
N ILE A 260 -19.90 -0.60 -28.18
CA ILE A 260 -21.36 -0.53 -28.00
C ILE A 260 -21.81 0.92 -28.25
N ARG A 261 -22.65 1.14 -29.28
CA ARG A 261 -23.01 2.49 -29.75
C ARG A 261 -24.38 2.96 -29.29
N SER A 262 -25.19 2.07 -28.71
CA SER A 262 -26.52 2.42 -28.24
C SER A 262 -26.95 1.58 -27.04
N ARG A 263 -27.90 2.12 -26.30
CA ARG A 263 -28.58 1.41 -25.21
C ARG A 263 -29.28 0.14 -25.70
N GLN A 264 -29.80 0.15 -26.93
CA GLN A 264 -30.42 -1.01 -27.55
C GLN A 264 -29.41 -2.14 -27.79
N GLU A 265 -28.20 -1.81 -28.27
CA GLU A 265 -27.11 -2.76 -28.46
C GLU A 265 -26.66 -3.38 -27.12
N ALA A 266 -26.61 -2.57 -26.05
CA ALA A 266 -26.27 -3.08 -24.72
C ALA A 266 -27.30 -4.12 -24.22
N ILE A 267 -28.61 -3.86 -24.41
CA ILE A 267 -29.67 -4.79 -24.00
C ILE A 267 -29.55 -6.12 -24.76
N LEU A 268 -29.35 -6.06 -26.08
CA LEU A 268 -29.22 -7.27 -26.93
C LEU A 268 -28.01 -8.12 -26.55
N LEU A 269 -26.89 -7.50 -26.16
CA LEU A 269 -25.72 -8.23 -25.69
C LEU A 269 -25.99 -8.89 -24.32
N LEU A 270 -26.68 -8.20 -23.42
CA LEU A 270 -27.09 -8.78 -22.14
C LEU A 270 -28.06 -9.96 -22.33
N ASP A 271 -28.94 -9.91 -23.33
CA ASP A 271 -29.82 -11.04 -23.69
C ASP A 271 -29.00 -12.24 -24.19
N GLN A 272 -28.00 -12.03 -25.05
CA GLN A 272 -27.11 -13.11 -25.51
C GLN A 272 -26.33 -13.75 -24.35
N VAL A 273 -25.87 -12.93 -23.40
CA VAL A 273 -25.21 -13.41 -22.19
C VAL A 273 -26.20 -14.21 -21.32
N LEU A 274 -27.47 -13.78 -21.22
CA LEU A 274 -28.51 -14.53 -20.52
C LEU A 274 -28.80 -15.88 -21.17
N ASP A 275 -28.84 -15.96 -22.49
CA ASP A 275 -29.06 -17.20 -23.23
C ASP A 275 -27.92 -18.21 -22.98
N TYR A 276 -26.68 -17.72 -22.96
CA TYR A 276 -25.53 -18.54 -22.57
C TYR A 276 -25.72 -19.14 -21.17
N PHE A 277 -26.02 -18.32 -20.16
CA PHE A 277 -26.17 -18.83 -18.79
C PHE A 277 -27.37 -19.76 -18.65
N GLN A 278 -28.48 -19.51 -19.36
CA GLN A 278 -29.64 -20.41 -19.33
C GLN A 278 -29.32 -21.78 -19.95
N GLN A 279 -28.52 -21.81 -21.01
CA GLN A 279 -28.20 -23.02 -21.74
C GLN A 279 -27.06 -23.84 -21.11
N TYR A 280 -26.03 -23.16 -20.57
CA TYR A 280 -24.79 -23.81 -20.13
C TYR A 280 -24.58 -23.79 -18.61
N GLU A 281 -25.17 -22.83 -17.89
CA GLU A 281 -24.93 -22.62 -16.45
C GLU A 281 -26.20 -22.19 -15.68
N PRO A 282 -27.28 -23.00 -15.68
CA PRO A 282 -28.62 -22.58 -15.21
C PRO A 282 -28.70 -22.24 -13.71
N SER A 283 -27.72 -22.69 -12.90
CA SER A 283 -27.63 -22.40 -11.46
C SER A 283 -26.75 -21.18 -11.13
N HIS A 284 -26.16 -20.52 -12.13
CA HIS A 284 -25.32 -19.35 -11.92
C HIS A 284 -26.16 -18.16 -11.42
N PRO A 285 -25.66 -17.29 -10.52
CA PRO A 285 -26.42 -16.15 -10.00
C PRO A 285 -26.53 -14.97 -10.98
N ALA A 286 -25.64 -14.89 -11.98
CA ALA A 286 -25.59 -13.77 -12.93
C ALA A 286 -26.91 -13.49 -13.69
N PRO A 287 -27.71 -14.47 -14.14
CA PRO A 287 -28.95 -14.20 -14.84
C PRO A 287 -29.94 -13.33 -14.06
N ILE A 288 -30.00 -13.50 -12.74
CA ILE A 288 -30.88 -12.70 -11.88
C ILE A 288 -30.38 -11.24 -11.84
N LEU A 289 -29.07 -11.06 -11.73
CA LEU A 289 -28.43 -9.74 -11.69
C LEU A 289 -28.53 -9.03 -13.04
N ILE A 290 -28.29 -9.73 -14.15
CA ILE A 290 -28.40 -9.19 -15.50
C ILE A 290 -29.83 -8.75 -15.81
N ARG A 291 -30.84 -9.56 -15.46
CA ARG A 291 -32.26 -9.18 -15.62
C ARG A 291 -32.63 -7.94 -14.80
N ARG A 292 -32.09 -7.82 -13.57
CA ARG A 292 -32.26 -6.61 -12.75
C ARG A 292 -31.60 -5.39 -13.42
N SER A 293 -30.37 -5.53 -13.90
CA SER A 293 -29.68 -4.47 -14.65
C SER A 293 -30.45 -4.05 -15.90
N GLN A 294 -30.98 -4.99 -16.67
CA GLN A 294 -31.82 -4.71 -17.84
C GLN A 294 -33.10 -3.94 -17.49
N LYS A 295 -33.74 -4.27 -16.37
CA LYS A 295 -34.94 -3.56 -15.91
C LYS A 295 -34.64 -2.12 -15.53
N MET A 296 -33.50 -1.86 -14.89
CA MET A 296 -33.06 -0.52 -14.47
C MET A 296 -32.62 0.38 -15.63
N ILE A 297 -32.25 -0.21 -16.77
CA ILE A 297 -31.85 0.53 -17.95
C ILE A 297 -33.03 1.41 -18.40
N GLY A 298 -32.89 2.73 -18.17
CA GLY A 298 -33.84 3.81 -18.51
C GLY A 298 -34.98 4.09 -17.57
N MET A 299 -34.93 3.54 -16.37
CA MET A 299 -35.73 4.03 -15.27
C MET A 299 -35.22 5.41 -14.82
N ASP A 300 -36.11 6.26 -14.31
CA ASP A 300 -35.67 7.45 -13.60
C ASP A 300 -35.05 7.07 -12.24
N PHE A 301 -34.27 7.98 -11.66
CA PHE A 301 -33.52 7.71 -10.44
C PHE A 301 -34.41 7.23 -9.28
N ALA A 302 -35.61 7.79 -9.13
CA ALA A 302 -36.55 7.41 -8.09
C ALA A 302 -37.01 5.95 -8.26
N ALA A 303 -37.33 5.54 -9.48
CA ALA A 303 -37.72 4.18 -9.79
C ALA A 303 -36.56 3.18 -9.65
N ILE A 304 -35.31 3.60 -9.93
CA ILE A 304 -34.11 2.77 -9.67
C ILE A 304 -33.94 2.50 -8.17
N VAL A 305 -34.13 3.53 -7.33
CA VAL A 305 -34.04 3.39 -5.87
C VAL A 305 -35.14 2.46 -5.33
N GLU A 306 -36.36 2.57 -5.85
CA GLU A 306 -37.47 1.67 -5.51
C GLU A 306 -37.21 0.22 -5.91
N GLU A 307 -36.60 -0.03 -7.07
CA GLU A 307 -36.23 -1.37 -7.53
C GLU A 307 -35.08 -2.00 -6.70
N LEU A 308 -34.14 -1.17 -6.24
CA LEU A 308 -32.98 -1.63 -5.46
C LEU A 308 -33.32 -1.85 -3.98
N LEU A 309 -34.24 -1.06 -3.40
CA LEU A 309 -34.52 -1.05 -1.97
C LEU A 309 -36.03 -0.87 -1.66
N PRO A 310 -36.87 -1.89 -1.95
CA PRO A 310 -38.33 -1.79 -1.79
C PRO A 310 -38.77 -1.50 -0.34
N GLU A 311 -37.97 -1.82 0.67
CA GLU A 311 -38.29 -1.58 2.09
C GLU A 311 -37.84 -0.20 2.62
N SER A 312 -37.07 0.57 1.86
CA SER A 312 -36.47 1.84 2.32
C SER A 312 -37.28 3.11 1.99
N LEU A 313 -38.33 2.99 1.17
CA LEU A 313 -39.21 4.12 0.81
C LEU A 313 -39.99 4.69 2.02
N THR A 314 -40.23 3.86 3.04
CA THR A 314 -40.88 4.27 4.29
C THR A 314 -40.01 5.22 5.13
N SER A 315 -38.68 5.16 4.97
CA SER A 315 -37.73 6.00 5.71
C SER A 315 -37.43 7.33 4.99
N LEU A 316 -37.45 7.36 3.65
CA LEU A 316 -37.25 8.59 2.89
C LEU A 316 -38.46 9.54 2.93
N THR A 317 -39.68 9.01 3.04
CA THR A 317 -40.90 9.83 3.21
C THR A 317 -41.01 10.50 4.58
N GLN A 318 -40.32 9.97 5.62
CA GLN A 318 -40.24 10.62 6.93
C GLN A 318 -39.20 11.76 7.00
N ILE A 319 -38.19 11.76 6.11
CA ILE A 319 -37.13 12.78 6.10
C ILE A 319 -37.51 13.99 5.23
N SER A 320 -38.34 13.81 4.20
CA SER A 320 -38.83 14.92 3.36
C SER A 320 -40.13 15.58 3.88
N GLY A 321 -40.51 15.28 5.13
CA GLY A 321 -41.81 15.61 5.72
C GLY A 321 -41.82 16.77 6.74
N LYS A 322 -41.01 17.82 6.57
CA LYS A 322 -41.30 19.24 6.87
C LYS A 322 -40.06 20.11 6.68
#